data_AF-A0A937SXM8-F1
#
_entry.id   AF-A0A937SXM8-F1
#
_cell.length_a   1.000
_cell.length_b   1.000
_cell.length_c   1.000
_cell.angle_alpha   90.00
_cell.angle_beta   90.00
_cell.angle_gamma   90.00
#
_symmetry.space_group_name_H-M   'P 1'
#
loop_
_entity.id
_entity.type
_entity.pdbx_description
1 polymer ?
#
loop_
_entity_poly.entity_id
_entity_poly.type
_entity_poly.pdbx_seq_one_letter_code
_entity_poly.pdbx_strand_id
1 'polypeptide(L)'
;MDWENYLTPIGKFEACRSNCLGSFFPQRKKIHNLFEILSPRSVLCMGSGYLNDIPIEDFLKAGASIYLVDWAKNISREAYCKDIVAKEEGGYNCCISKAKDPQKYCQNFVTQKLFRNQNVCAGFKASAEAPSLCASFEFNSEPSFLEEDVTQGKASAFAARISSMLPEAKSPKAVFKNALKEVNRLKNHSQALPVEDHSIDLVTSSMVVSQFEHEPYGFMTQMLMEKFGKETLAEMEKNLNPYMEKLRDALFLLLAEGHFQEIHRVLTENGRAYFSLENFHWDMITDRWFQVRNFSATLEIMEKYFWFDFDTLPGSFIADRVGIMGDECIVQTYVLEPKH
;
A
#
# COMPACT_ATOMS: atom_id res chain seq x y z
N MET A 1 17.25 -16.83 6.31
CA MET A 1 16.35 -15.66 6.32
C MET A 1 14.91 -16.14 6.26
N ASP A 2 13.99 -15.52 6.98
CA ASP A 2 12.55 -15.77 6.85
C ASP A 2 11.84 -14.57 6.21
N TRP A 3 10.55 -14.75 5.87
CA TRP A 3 9.74 -13.77 5.15
C TRP A 3 9.56 -12.45 5.92
N GLU A 4 9.31 -12.54 7.23
CA GLU A 4 9.11 -11.36 8.09
C GLU A 4 10.40 -10.52 8.18
N ASN A 5 11.55 -11.17 8.33
CA ASN A 5 12.84 -10.49 8.35
C ASN A 5 13.20 -9.92 6.98
N TYR A 6 12.79 -10.55 5.88
CA TYR A 6 12.97 -10.02 4.51
C TYR A 6 12.18 -8.73 4.31
N LEU A 7 10.92 -8.68 4.76
CA LEU A 7 10.05 -7.51 4.63
C LEU A 7 10.36 -6.40 5.62
N THR A 8 11.27 -6.61 6.58
CA THR A 8 11.64 -5.59 7.56
C THR A 8 12.54 -4.54 6.89
N PRO A 9 12.10 -3.27 6.78
CA PRO A 9 12.87 -2.25 6.07
C PRO A 9 14.17 -1.92 6.79
N ILE A 10 15.29 -2.06 6.08
CA ILE A 10 16.63 -1.78 6.61
C ILE A 10 17.01 -0.32 6.31
N GLY A 11 16.87 0.55 7.31
CA GLY A 11 17.71 1.75 7.48
C GLY A 11 17.60 2.89 6.46
N LYS A 12 16.51 3.04 5.71
CA LYS A 12 16.35 4.14 4.72
C LYS A 12 14.99 4.84 4.72
N PHE A 13 14.25 4.76 5.84
CA PHE A 13 12.91 5.36 5.98
C PHE A 13 12.84 6.80 5.45
N GLU A 14 13.74 7.67 5.91
CA GLU A 14 13.71 9.11 5.58
C GLU A 14 14.12 9.41 4.15
N ALA A 15 15.09 8.67 3.61
CA ALA A 15 15.53 8.82 2.23
C ALA A 15 14.44 8.38 1.23
N CYS A 16 13.83 7.20 1.46
CA CYS A 16 12.74 6.72 0.60
C CYS A 16 11.52 7.64 0.67
N ARG A 17 11.15 8.11 1.86
CA ARG A 17 10.00 8.99 2.03
C ARG A 17 10.20 10.36 1.38
N SER A 18 11.31 11.04 1.66
CA SER A 18 11.56 12.39 1.15
C SER A 18 11.70 12.43 -0.37
N ASN A 19 12.32 11.41 -0.96
CA ASN A 19 12.52 11.33 -2.41
C ASN A 19 11.23 11.03 -3.19
N CYS A 20 10.23 10.41 -2.56
CA CYS A 20 9.01 9.96 -3.22
C CYS A 20 7.80 10.85 -2.95
N LEU A 21 7.81 11.67 -1.89
CA LEU A 21 6.64 12.44 -1.48
C LEU A 21 6.11 13.38 -2.59
N GLY A 22 6.99 14.03 -3.34
CA GLY A 22 6.59 14.90 -4.46
C GLY A 22 5.97 14.11 -5.62
N SER A 23 6.50 12.92 -5.89
CA SER A 23 6.07 12.03 -6.95
C SER A 23 4.64 11.51 -6.75
N PHE A 24 4.27 11.24 -5.50
CA PHE A 24 2.95 10.70 -5.14
C PHE A 24 1.88 11.76 -4.83
N PHE A 25 2.23 13.05 -4.93
CA PHE A 25 1.29 14.15 -4.70
C PHE A 25 0.04 14.10 -5.61
N PRO A 26 0.13 13.77 -6.91
CA PRO A 26 -1.04 13.62 -7.75
C PRO A 26 -2.03 12.59 -7.19
N GLN A 27 -1.56 11.38 -6.85
CA GLN A 27 -2.37 10.30 -6.29
C GLN A 27 -3.03 10.73 -4.98
N ARG A 28 -2.27 11.39 -4.09
CA ARG A 28 -2.81 11.98 -2.85
C ARG A 28 -3.97 12.91 -3.10
N LYS A 29 -3.82 13.82 -4.07
CA LYS A 29 -4.87 14.77 -4.44
C LYS A 29 -6.11 14.07 -4.99
N LYS A 30 -5.96 12.99 -5.77
CA LYS A 30 -7.11 12.23 -6.29
C LYS A 30 -7.86 11.53 -5.18
N ILE A 31 -7.13 10.87 -4.27
CA ILE A 31 -7.72 10.19 -3.10
C ILE A 31 -8.44 11.21 -2.22
N HIS A 32 -7.84 12.39 -1.99
CA HIS A 32 -8.49 13.49 -1.27
C HIS A 32 -9.80 13.92 -1.94
N ASN A 33 -9.79 14.21 -3.25
CA ASN A 33 -10.99 14.61 -3.97
C ASN A 33 -12.08 13.54 -3.92
N LEU A 34 -11.71 12.27 -4.09
CA LEU A 34 -12.64 11.15 -3.99
C LEU A 34 -13.24 11.07 -2.58
N PHE A 35 -12.42 11.26 -1.54
CA PHE A 35 -12.86 11.30 -0.16
C PHE A 35 -13.84 12.44 0.10
N GLU A 36 -13.60 13.64 -0.43
CA GLU A 36 -14.54 14.77 -0.30
C GLU A 36 -15.89 14.48 -0.97
N ILE A 37 -15.87 13.87 -2.17
CA ILE A 37 -17.09 13.55 -2.94
C ILE A 37 -17.91 12.48 -2.23
N LEU A 38 -17.26 11.40 -1.76
CA LEU A 38 -17.94 10.25 -1.17
C LEU A 38 -18.27 10.44 0.31
N SER A 39 -17.51 11.27 1.02
CA SER A 39 -17.60 11.45 2.47
C SER A 39 -17.67 10.12 3.25
N PRO A 40 -16.73 9.18 3.03
CA PRO A 40 -16.81 7.83 3.58
C PRO A 40 -16.63 7.85 5.10
N ARG A 41 -17.30 6.93 5.81
CA ARG A 41 -17.17 6.77 7.26
C ARG A 41 -16.10 5.76 7.64
N SER A 42 -15.77 4.84 6.74
CA SER A 42 -14.70 3.86 6.92
C SER A 42 -13.77 3.84 5.71
N VAL A 43 -12.46 3.83 5.97
CA VAL A 43 -11.41 3.85 4.95
C VAL A 43 -10.38 2.74 5.21
N LEU A 44 -10.10 1.94 4.20
CA LEU A 44 -9.04 0.92 4.21
C LEU A 44 -7.95 1.31 3.21
N CYS A 45 -6.71 1.48 3.68
CA CYS A 45 -5.57 1.80 2.83
C CYS A 45 -4.69 0.57 2.66
N MET A 46 -4.80 -0.10 1.52
CA MET A 46 -3.98 -1.27 1.19
C MET A 46 -2.68 -0.85 0.53
N GLY A 47 -1.54 -1.24 1.13
CA GLY A 47 -0.22 -0.76 0.72
C GLY A 47 0.06 0.64 1.25
N SER A 48 -0.30 0.88 2.52
CA SER A 48 -0.24 2.20 3.15
C SER A 48 1.18 2.76 3.28
N GLY A 49 2.20 1.89 3.38
CA GLY A 49 3.62 2.24 3.34
C GLY A 49 3.97 3.48 4.14
N TYR A 50 4.72 4.38 3.51
CA TYR A 50 5.14 5.64 4.11
C TYR A 50 4.07 6.75 4.09
N LEU A 51 2.83 6.43 3.74
CA LEU A 51 1.68 7.36 3.63
C LEU A 51 1.88 8.52 2.64
N ASN A 52 2.77 8.36 1.65
CA ASN A 52 3.13 9.42 0.69
C ASN A 52 1.93 9.88 -0.16
N ASP A 53 1.12 8.93 -0.61
CA ASP A 53 -0.11 9.10 -1.38
C ASP A 53 -1.38 9.09 -0.51
N ILE A 54 -1.31 8.73 0.77
CA ILE A 54 -2.50 8.65 1.64
C ILE A 54 -2.77 9.98 2.35
N PRO A 55 -3.88 10.69 2.07
CA PRO A 55 -4.27 11.93 2.75
C PRO A 55 -4.86 11.65 4.14
N ILE A 56 -4.05 11.03 5.01
CA ILE A 56 -4.46 10.54 6.32
C ILE A 56 -5.05 11.65 7.22
N GLU A 57 -4.54 12.88 7.09
CA GLU A 57 -5.03 14.06 7.80
C GLU A 57 -6.50 14.38 7.49
N ASP A 58 -6.94 14.14 6.26
CA ASP A 58 -8.31 14.44 5.84
C ASP A 58 -9.26 13.39 6.39
N PHE A 59 -8.84 12.12 6.38
CA PHE A 59 -9.61 11.02 6.95
C PHE A 59 -9.82 11.22 8.46
N LEU A 60 -8.75 11.58 9.18
CA LEU A 60 -8.81 11.86 10.61
C LEU A 60 -9.69 13.08 10.92
N LYS A 61 -9.57 14.16 10.14
CA LYS A 61 -10.38 15.38 10.31
C LYS A 61 -11.88 15.12 10.13
N ALA A 62 -12.24 14.17 9.27
CA ALA A 62 -13.63 13.77 9.06
C ALA A 62 -14.15 12.77 10.11
N GLY A 63 -13.28 12.23 10.97
CA GLY A 63 -13.64 11.21 11.95
C GLY A 63 -13.94 9.85 11.33
N ALA A 64 -13.32 9.53 10.18
CA ALA A 64 -13.47 8.22 9.57
C ALA A 64 -12.74 7.13 10.39
N SER A 65 -13.30 5.92 10.42
CA SER A 65 -12.59 4.73 10.89
C SER A 65 -11.53 4.34 9.86
N ILE A 66 -10.26 4.29 10.25
CA ILE A 66 -9.14 4.09 9.32
C ILE A 66 -8.42 2.78 9.61
N TYR A 67 -8.18 2.01 8.56
CA TYR A 67 -7.34 0.82 8.58
C TYR A 67 -6.16 1.05 7.64
N LEU A 68 -4.94 0.92 8.16
CA LEU A 68 -3.70 1.03 7.40
C LEU A 68 -3.08 -0.36 7.29
N VAL A 69 -3.13 -0.93 6.08
CA VAL A 69 -2.63 -2.29 5.81
C VAL A 69 -1.30 -2.20 5.09
N ASP A 70 -0.33 -2.96 5.57
CA ASP A 70 0.95 -3.14 4.91
C ASP A 70 1.53 -4.50 5.31
N TRP A 71 2.18 -5.21 4.38
CA TRP A 71 2.86 -6.45 4.74
C TRP A 71 4.21 -6.18 5.43
N ALA A 72 4.75 -4.97 5.31
CA ALA A 72 6.02 -4.59 5.90
C ALA A 72 5.79 -4.04 7.31
N LYS A 73 6.50 -4.66 8.25
CA LYS A 73 6.32 -4.42 9.68
C LYS A 73 6.58 -2.96 10.04
N ASN A 74 5.71 -2.39 10.87
CA ASN A 74 5.80 -1.04 11.43
C ASN A 74 5.92 0.15 10.46
N ILE A 75 5.95 -0.01 9.12
CA ILE A 75 6.17 1.14 8.21
C ILE A 75 5.09 2.20 8.38
N SER A 76 3.83 1.81 8.26
CA SER A 76 2.70 2.75 8.31
C SER A 76 2.55 3.36 9.69
N ARG A 77 2.91 2.61 10.75
CA ARG A 77 2.93 3.11 12.13
C ARG A 77 4.01 4.16 12.33
N GLU A 78 5.23 3.90 11.88
CA GLU A 78 6.33 4.85 11.95
C GLU A 78 6.05 6.11 11.12
N ALA A 79 5.47 5.95 9.93
CA ALA A 79 5.02 7.06 9.10
C ALA A 79 3.96 7.88 9.82
N TYR A 80 2.89 7.24 10.30
CA TYR A 80 1.86 7.92 11.06
C TYR A 80 2.43 8.71 12.24
N CYS A 81 3.31 8.11 13.04
CA CYS A 81 3.97 8.82 14.14
C CYS A 81 4.73 10.04 13.61
N LYS A 82 5.53 9.93 12.55
CA LYS A 82 6.29 11.07 12.01
C LYS A 82 5.45 12.15 11.30
N ASP A 83 4.34 11.80 10.64
CA ASP A 83 3.46 12.73 9.92
C ASP A 83 2.54 13.48 10.86
N ILE A 84 2.05 12.81 11.90
CA ILE A 84 0.90 13.26 12.70
C ILE A 84 1.27 13.50 14.17
N VAL A 85 2.30 12.82 14.72
CA VAL A 85 2.66 12.87 16.16
C VAL A 85 4.15 13.20 16.36
N ALA A 86 4.49 14.47 16.59
CA ALA A 86 5.85 14.83 16.98
C ALA A 86 6.11 14.48 18.46
N LYS A 87 7.15 13.71 18.73
CA LYS A 87 7.63 13.42 20.09
C LYS A 87 8.71 14.45 20.47
N GLU A 88 8.42 15.30 21.46
CA GLU A 88 9.43 16.14 22.11
C GLU A 88 9.61 15.69 23.56
N GLU A 89 10.79 15.93 24.13
CA GLU A 89 11.22 15.42 25.44
C GLU A 89 10.16 15.68 26.54
N GLY A 90 9.47 14.61 26.94
CA GLY A 90 8.47 14.63 28.02
C GLY A 90 7.00 14.46 27.60
N GLY A 91 6.66 14.38 26.31
CA GLY A 91 5.26 14.15 25.89
C GLY A 91 5.04 13.90 24.39
N TYR A 92 3.84 13.45 24.03
CA TYR A 92 3.39 13.33 22.64
C TYR A 92 2.66 14.63 22.24
N ASN A 93 3.11 15.29 21.17
CA ASN A 93 2.37 16.39 20.57
C ASN A 93 1.75 15.90 19.25
N CYS A 94 0.42 15.94 19.13
CA CYS A 94 -0.23 15.86 17.82
C CYS A 94 0.20 17.07 16.99
N CYS A 95 1.20 16.86 16.13
CA CYS A 95 1.70 17.87 15.21
C CYS A 95 1.65 17.25 13.83
N ILE A 96 0.64 17.65 13.04
CA ILE A 96 0.67 17.44 11.60
C ILE A 96 1.90 18.19 11.08
N SER A 97 2.97 17.45 10.73
CA SER A 97 4.33 17.97 10.55
C SER A 97 4.52 18.86 9.30
N LYS A 98 3.43 19.17 8.58
CA LYS A 98 3.43 20.04 7.38
C LYS A 98 2.78 21.41 7.57
N ALA A 99 2.48 21.83 8.79
CA ALA A 99 2.09 23.23 9.03
C ALA A 99 3.34 24.13 9.01
N LYS A 100 3.35 25.18 8.17
CA LYS A 100 4.41 26.23 8.15
C LYS A 100 4.59 26.96 9.49
N ASP A 101 3.66 26.78 10.43
CA ASP A 101 3.68 27.37 11.76
C ASP A 101 2.91 26.44 12.74
N PRO A 102 3.57 25.42 13.31
CA PRO A 102 2.94 24.43 14.19
C PRO A 102 2.31 25.05 15.44
N GLN A 103 2.91 26.13 15.96
CA GLN A 103 2.40 26.86 17.14
C GLN A 103 1.09 27.57 16.85
N LYS A 104 0.91 28.13 15.65
CA LYS A 104 -0.35 28.77 15.23
C LYS A 104 -1.46 27.75 14.96
N TYR A 105 -1.11 26.52 14.59
CA TYR A 105 -2.07 25.43 14.45
C TYR A 105 -2.58 24.99 15.82
N CYS A 106 -1.68 24.67 16.77
CA CYS A 106 -2.07 24.33 18.13
C CYS A 106 -2.83 25.46 18.86
N GLN A 107 -2.45 26.74 18.67
CA GLN A 107 -3.14 27.89 19.27
C GLN A 107 -4.58 28.10 18.76
N ASN A 108 -4.93 27.62 17.55
CA ASN A 108 -6.32 27.64 17.08
C ASN A 108 -7.18 26.53 17.69
N PHE A 109 -6.58 25.55 18.38
CA PHE A 109 -7.27 24.47 19.06
C PHE A 109 -7.25 24.62 20.59
N VAL A 110 -6.49 25.58 21.13
CA VAL A 110 -6.63 26.08 22.50
C VAL A 110 -7.86 27.00 22.57
N THR A 111 -9.04 26.38 22.74
CA THR A 111 -10.16 26.79 23.61
C THR A 111 -10.53 28.27 23.84
N GLN A 112 -10.14 29.23 22.99
CA GLN A 112 -10.47 30.65 23.21
C GLN A 112 -10.84 31.46 21.95
N LYS A 113 -10.90 30.87 20.75
CA LYS A 113 -11.58 31.48 19.59
C LYS A 113 -12.77 30.65 19.14
N LEU A 114 -13.78 30.68 20.00
CA LEU A 114 -15.18 30.48 19.67
C LEU A 114 -15.52 31.04 18.27
N PHE A 115 -16.16 30.21 17.45
CA PHE A 115 -16.80 30.51 16.16
C PHE A 115 -15.88 30.82 14.96
N ARG A 116 -15.43 29.77 14.24
CA ARG A 116 -15.73 29.60 12.79
C ARG A 116 -15.04 28.43 12.08
N ASN A 117 -13.99 27.80 12.61
CA ASN A 117 -13.37 26.64 11.95
C ASN A 117 -12.91 25.60 12.99
N GLN A 118 -13.85 24.76 13.43
CA GLN A 118 -13.57 23.52 14.17
C GLN A 118 -13.19 22.43 13.16
N ASN A 119 -12.50 21.36 13.56
CA ASN A 119 -12.80 19.97 13.14
C ASN A 119 -11.63 18.96 13.24
N VAL A 120 -10.36 19.36 13.35
CA VAL A 120 -9.28 18.35 13.46
C VAL A 120 -9.13 17.83 14.89
N CYS A 121 -9.06 18.71 15.90
CA CYS A 121 -8.90 18.30 17.30
C CYS A 121 -10.23 18.13 18.07
N ALA A 122 -11.37 18.39 17.43
CA ALA A 122 -12.69 18.28 18.09
C ALA A 122 -13.04 16.83 18.48
N GLY A 123 -12.41 15.84 17.82
CA GLY A 123 -12.52 14.43 18.15
C GLY A 123 -11.65 13.97 19.32
N PHE A 124 -10.88 14.84 19.95
CA PHE A 124 -9.98 14.46 21.04
C PHE A 124 -10.44 15.08 22.36
N LYS A 125 -10.51 14.29 23.45
CA LYS A 125 -10.92 14.78 24.78
C LYS A 125 -9.72 15.34 25.53
N ALA A 126 -9.83 16.57 26.02
CA ALA A 126 -8.83 17.14 26.93
C ALA A 126 -8.83 16.40 28.29
N SER A 127 -7.66 15.97 28.74
CA SER A 127 -7.37 15.48 30.08
C SER A 127 -7.54 16.63 31.07
N ALA A 128 -8.12 16.31 32.23
CA ALA A 128 -8.38 17.26 33.29
C ALA A 128 -7.10 17.86 33.93
N GLU A 129 -5.93 17.26 33.68
CA GLU A 129 -4.72 17.53 34.45
C GLU A 129 -3.70 18.46 33.77
N ALA A 130 -3.80 18.74 32.45
CA ALA A 130 -2.83 19.61 31.76
C ALA A 130 -3.36 20.29 30.48
N PRO A 131 -4.19 21.34 30.55
CA PRO A 131 -4.86 21.95 29.39
C PRO A 131 -3.92 22.62 28.35
N SER A 132 -2.65 22.84 28.69
CA SER A 132 -1.69 23.64 27.91
C SER A 132 -0.73 22.84 27.04
N LEU A 133 -0.79 21.51 27.07
CA LEU A 133 0.04 20.63 26.26
C LEU A 133 -0.86 19.75 25.40
N CYS A 134 -0.53 19.59 24.11
CA CYS A 134 -1.20 18.64 23.23
C CYS A 134 -1.16 17.19 23.76
N ALA A 135 -0.32 16.94 24.77
CA ALA A 135 -0.25 15.71 25.57
C ALA A 135 -1.56 15.32 26.29
N SER A 136 -2.58 16.17 26.24
CA SER A 136 -3.83 16.00 27.00
C SER A 136 -4.99 15.51 26.15
N PHE A 137 -4.82 15.15 24.90
CA PHE A 137 -5.93 14.83 24.00
C PHE A 137 -6.09 13.30 23.85
N GLU A 138 -7.07 12.70 24.53
CA GLU A 138 -7.42 11.27 24.38
C GLU A 138 -7.97 11.02 22.96
N PHE A 139 -7.36 10.04 22.27
CA PHE A 139 -7.75 9.54 20.95
C PHE A 139 -9.18 8.98 20.99
N ASN A 140 -10.07 9.40 20.08
CA ASN A 140 -11.34 8.67 19.89
C ASN A 140 -11.24 7.49 18.91
N SER A 141 -10.11 7.28 18.24
CA SER A 141 -9.70 6.01 17.61
C SER A 141 -8.37 6.20 16.87
N GLU A 142 -7.27 5.64 17.38
CA GLU A 142 -6.07 5.49 16.54
C GLU A 142 -6.42 4.68 15.28
N PRO A 143 -5.79 4.94 14.12
CA PRO A 143 -5.91 4.04 12.98
C PRO A 143 -5.57 2.61 13.38
N SER A 144 -6.31 1.65 12.84
CA SER A 144 -5.97 0.23 12.96
C SER A 144 -4.80 -0.08 12.03
N PHE A 145 -3.63 -0.35 12.59
CA PHE A 145 -2.48 -0.80 11.81
C PHE A 145 -2.52 -2.31 11.65
N LEU A 146 -2.64 -2.79 10.42
CA LEU A 146 -2.73 -4.20 10.07
C LEU A 146 -1.45 -4.61 9.33
N GLU A 147 -0.61 -5.41 10.00
CA GLU A 147 0.63 -5.95 9.44
C GLU A 147 0.33 -7.24 8.67
N GLU A 148 -0.42 -7.10 7.57
CA GLU A 148 -1.06 -8.21 6.88
C GLU A 148 -0.80 -8.17 5.37
N ASP A 149 -0.90 -9.36 4.76
CA ASP A 149 -0.81 -9.52 3.32
C ASP A 149 -2.06 -8.98 2.62
N VAL A 150 -1.90 -7.97 1.75
CA VAL A 150 -2.98 -7.35 0.98
C VAL A 150 -3.53 -8.23 -0.16
N THR A 151 -3.05 -9.46 -0.32
CA THR A 151 -3.35 -10.38 -1.43
C THR A 151 -4.13 -11.64 -0.98
N GLN A 152 -4.87 -11.54 0.14
CA GLN A 152 -5.52 -12.66 0.84
C GLN A 152 -4.55 -13.73 1.34
N GLY A 153 -3.40 -13.32 1.86
CA GLY A 153 -2.37 -14.23 2.38
C GLY A 153 -1.62 -15.03 1.32
N LYS A 154 -1.88 -14.81 0.02
CA LYS A 154 -1.27 -15.60 -1.06
C LYS A 154 0.24 -15.37 -1.16
N ALA A 155 0.72 -14.15 -0.95
CA ALA A 155 2.15 -13.83 -0.96
C ALA A 155 2.87 -14.49 0.23
N SER A 156 2.32 -14.34 1.43
CA SER A 156 2.85 -14.96 2.66
C SER A 156 2.83 -16.49 2.57
N ALA A 157 1.74 -17.07 2.06
CA ALA A 157 1.65 -18.52 1.84
C ALA A 157 2.66 -19.00 0.80
N PHE A 158 2.89 -18.27 -0.29
CA PHE A 158 3.93 -18.59 -1.25
C PHE A 158 5.32 -18.59 -0.59
N ALA A 159 5.67 -17.54 0.15
CA ALA A 159 6.95 -17.43 0.84
C ALA A 159 7.17 -18.58 1.84
N ALA A 160 6.14 -18.99 2.58
CA ALA A 160 6.19 -20.13 3.50
C ALA A 160 6.40 -21.47 2.77
N ARG A 161 5.76 -21.67 1.61
CA ARG A 161 5.95 -22.88 0.79
C ARG A 161 7.35 -22.93 0.18
N ILE A 162 7.87 -21.80 -0.29
CA ILE A 162 9.25 -21.69 -0.78
C ILE A 162 10.25 -22.03 0.34
N SER A 163 10.07 -21.44 1.52
CA SER A 163 10.95 -21.66 2.67
C SER A 163 11.02 -23.13 3.08
N SER A 164 9.90 -23.84 3.03
CA SER A 164 9.86 -25.26 3.40
C SER A 164 10.43 -26.20 2.32
N MET A 165 10.31 -25.88 1.02
CA MET A 165 10.82 -26.74 -0.04
C MET A 165 12.30 -26.54 -0.36
N LEU A 166 12.83 -25.35 -0.10
CA LEU A 166 14.17 -24.97 -0.54
C LEU A 166 15.29 -25.82 0.07
N PRO A 167 15.26 -26.20 1.38
CA PRO A 167 16.28 -27.06 1.97
C PRO A 167 16.50 -28.39 1.23
N GLU A 168 15.43 -28.99 0.70
CA GLU A 168 15.48 -30.28 0.01
C GLU A 168 15.78 -30.18 -1.50
N ALA A 169 15.74 -28.96 -2.06
CA ALA A 169 15.90 -28.76 -3.48
C ALA A 169 17.33 -29.07 -3.96
N LYS A 170 17.43 -29.92 -4.99
CA LYS A 170 18.71 -30.34 -5.59
C LYS A 170 19.25 -29.41 -6.67
N SER A 171 18.42 -28.50 -7.21
CA SER A 171 18.84 -27.53 -8.23
C SER A 171 17.92 -26.31 -8.26
N PRO A 172 18.40 -25.13 -8.72
CA PRO A 172 17.57 -23.94 -8.91
C PRO A 172 16.37 -24.21 -9.84
N LYS A 173 16.60 -24.94 -10.94
CA LYS A 173 15.54 -25.30 -11.90
C LYS A 173 14.40 -26.08 -11.25
N ALA A 174 14.71 -26.98 -10.31
CA ALA A 174 13.69 -27.71 -9.57
C ALA A 174 12.85 -26.79 -8.68
N VAL A 175 13.48 -25.79 -8.05
CA VAL A 175 12.78 -24.78 -7.23
C VAL A 175 11.82 -23.98 -8.08
N PHE A 176 12.25 -23.40 -9.21
CA PHE A 176 11.35 -22.65 -10.10
C PHE A 176 10.17 -23.49 -10.61
N LYS A 177 10.42 -24.76 -10.97
CA LYS A 177 9.35 -25.68 -11.38
C LYS A 177 8.35 -25.96 -10.26
N ASN A 178 8.81 -26.11 -9.01
CA ASN A 178 7.94 -26.35 -7.87
C ASN A 178 7.21 -25.08 -7.46
N ALA A 179 7.87 -23.91 -7.46
CA ALA A 179 7.25 -22.61 -7.25
C ALA A 179 6.06 -22.38 -8.18
N LEU A 180 6.22 -22.69 -9.49
CA LEU A 180 5.12 -22.63 -10.46
C LEU A 180 3.94 -23.57 -10.12
N LYS A 181 4.20 -24.73 -9.50
CA LYS A 181 3.14 -25.62 -9.02
C LYS A 181 2.44 -25.03 -7.80
N GLU A 182 3.20 -24.41 -6.88
CA GLU A 182 2.63 -23.75 -5.70
C GLU A 182 1.73 -22.58 -6.08
N VAL A 183 2.13 -21.75 -7.05
CA VAL A 183 1.26 -20.68 -7.57
C VAL A 183 -0.11 -21.22 -7.99
N ASN A 184 -0.14 -22.38 -8.66
CA ASN A 184 -1.40 -23.01 -9.04
C ASN A 184 -2.20 -23.56 -7.84
N ARG A 185 -1.52 -24.09 -6.82
CA ARG A 185 -2.18 -24.57 -5.58
C ARG A 185 -2.77 -23.41 -4.77
N LEU A 186 -2.11 -22.27 -4.78
CA LEU A 186 -2.50 -21.07 -4.04
C LEU A 186 -3.67 -20.31 -4.66
N LYS A 187 -4.14 -20.68 -5.86
CA LYS A 187 -5.34 -20.07 -6.47
C LYS A 187 -6.57 -20.11 -5.56
N ASN A 188 -6.71 -21.19 -4.79
CA ASN A 188 -7.81 -21.38 -3.84
C ASN A 188 -7.42 -21.01 -2.40
N HIS A 189 -6.22 -20.50 -2.17
CA HIS A 189 -5.82 -20.01 -0.86
C HIS A 189 -6.51 -18.67 -0.60
N SER A 190 -7.05 -18.52 0.61
CA SER A 190 -7.67 -17.29 1.05
C SER A 190 -7.46 -17.15 2.56
N GLN A 191 -6.81 -16.08 2.94
CA GLN A 191 -6.71 -15.59 4.31
C GLN A 191 -7.14 -14.13 4.28
N ALA A 192 -8.37 -13.89 4.71
CA ALA A 192 -8.94 -12.54 4.75
C ALA A 192 -8.22 -11.67 5.78
N LEU A 193 -8.17 -10.36 5.50
CA LEU A 193 -7.82 -9.35 6.48
C LEU A 193 -8.80 -9.40 7.67
N PRO A 194 -8.37 -9.03 8.88
CA PRO A 194 -9.23 -8.95 10.08
C PRO A 194 -10.16 -7.72 10.02
N VAL A 195 -10.92 -7.61 8.94
CA VAL A 195 -11.89 -6.56 8.62
C VAL A 195 -13.17 -7.26 8.18
N GLU A 196 -14.31 -6.84 8.70
CA GLU A 196 -15.62 -7.44 8.40
C GLU A 196 -15.97 -7.29 6.91
N ASP A 197 -16.65 -8.29 6.37
CA ASP A 197 -17.22 -8.23 5.02
C ASP A 197 -18.17 -7.02 4.91
N HIS A 198 -18.14 -6.33 3.78
CA HIS A 198 -19.05 -5.22 3.49
C HIS A 198 -19.09 -4.11 4.55
N SER A 199 -17.94 -3.74 5.11
CA SER A 199 -17.80 -2.74 6.19
C SER A 199 -17.06 -1.47 5.79
N ILE A 200 -16.44 -1.44 4.61
CA ILE A 200 -15.59 -0.34 4.14
C ILE A 200 -16.29 0.48 3.05
N ASP A 201 -16.39 1.80 3.25
CA ASP A 201 -16.95 2.73 2.28
C ASP A 201 -15.93 3.12 1.19
N LEU A 202 -14.66 3.28 1.56
CA LEU A 202 -13.58 3.62 0.64
C LEU A 202 -12.37 2.71 0.84
N VAL A 203 -11.98 1.98 -0.19
CA VAL A 203 -10.67 1.31 -0.23
C VAL A 203 -9.72 2.13 -1.09
N THR A 204 -8.48 2.33 -0.62
CA THR A 204 -7.41 2.93 -1.43
C THR A 204 -6.33 1.88 -1.68
N SER A 205 -5.94 1.72 -2.94
CA SER A 205 -4.85 0.86 -3.38
C SER A 205 -4.06 1.60 -4.46
N SER A 206 -2.94 2.17 -4.05
CA SER A 206 -2.17 3.07 -4.89
C SER A 206 -0.77 2.50 -5.10
N MET A 207 -0.47 2.15 -6.36
CA MET A 207 0.84 1.65 -6.79
C MET A 207 1.35 0.38 -6.09
N VAL A 208 0.57 -0.23 -5.19
CA VAL A 208 0.93 -1.44 -4.43
C VAL A 208 1.19 -2.65 -5.34
N VAL A 209 0.50 -2.73 -6.49
CA VAL A 209 0.63 -3.88 -7.41
C VAL A 209 2.01 -4.00 -8.02
N SER A 210 2.80 -2.91 -8.04
CA SER A 210 4.21 -2.95 -8.47
C SER A 210 5.08 -3.86 -7.60
N GLN A 211 4.59 -4.22 -6.41
CA GLN A 211 5.32 -5.05 -5.46
C GLN A 211 4.89 -6.53 -5.49
N PHE A 212 3.79 -6.87 -6.19
CA PHE A 212 3.17 -8.20 -6.13
C PHE A 212 4.11 -9.30 -6.60
N GLU A 213 4.71 -9.22 -7.78
CA GLU A 213 5.74 -10.18 -8.14
C GLU A 213 7.07 -9.86 -7.46
N HIS A 214 7.39 -8.58 -7.26
CA HIS A 214 8.72 -8.17 -6.82
C HIS A 214 9.10 -8.77 -5.47
N GLU A 215 8.24 -8.65 -4.45
CA GLU A 215 8.61 -9.08 -3.10
C GLU A 215 8.70 -10.60 -2.93
N PRO A 216 7.70 -11.41 -3.33
CA PRO A 216 7.76 -12.86 -3.16
C PRO A 216 8.80 -13.51 -4.09
N TYR A 217 8.97 -12.97 -5.30
CA TYR A 217 10.03 -13.41 -6.21
C TYR A 217 11.41 -13.01 -5.67
N GLY A 218 11.57 -11.76 -5.23
CA GLY A 218 12.78 -11.20 -4.63
C GLY A 218 13.26 -12.07 -3.47
N PHE A 219 12.37 -12.33 -2.51
CA PHE A 219 12.61 -13.25 -1.40
C PHE A 219 13.09 -14.62 -1.88
N MET A 220 12.36 -15.27 -2.79
CA MET A 220 12.75 -16.58 -3.32
C MET A 220 14.14 -16.54 -3.97
N THR A 221 14.44 -15.50 -4.77
CA THR A 221 15.74 -15.37 -5.42
C THR A 221 16.87 -15.15 -4.42
N GLN A 222 16.63 -14.40 -3.35
CA GLN A 222 17.62 -14.19 -2.30
C GLN A 222 17.92 -15.51 -1.57
N MET A 223 16.89 -16.29 -1.22
CA MET A 223 17.10 -17.61 -0.63
C MET A 223 17.81 -18.58 -1.58
N LEU A 224 17.50 -18.52 -2.88
CA LEU A 224 18.22 -19.30 -3.90
C LEU A 224 19.70 -18.94 -3.95
N MET A 225 20.03 -17.64 -3.87
CA MET A 225 21.42 -17.16 -3.83
C MET A 225 22.13 -17.66 -2.58
N GLU A 226 21.48 -17.63 -1.42
CA GLU A 226 22.04 -18.18 -0.16
C GLU A 226 22.34 -19.68 -0.27
N LYS A 227 21.47 -20.45 -0.92
CA LYS A 227 21.62 -21.91 -1.01
C LYS A 227 22.61 -22.37 -2.08
N PHE A 228 22.51 -21.83 -3.29
CA PHE A 228 23.24 -22.34 -4.46
C PHE A 228 24.43 -21.47 -4.87
N GLY A 229 24.56 -20.27 -4.29
CA GLY A 229 25.57 -19.29 -4.67
C GLY A 229 25.13 -18.42 -5.85
N LYS A 230 25.49 -17.13 -5.79
CA LYS A 230 25.16 -16.14 -6.82
C LYS A 230 25.79 -16.48 -8.18
N GLU A 231 27.02 -16.96 -8.20
CA GLU A 231 27.76 -17.33 -9.42
C GLU A 231 27.07 -18.47 -10.16
N THR A 232 26.70 -19.54 -9.45
CA THR A 232 25.93 -20.67 -10.00
C THR A 232 24.63 -20.21 -10.67
N LEU A 233 23.91 -19.28 -10.03
CA LEU A 233 22.65 -18.77 -10.59
C LEU A 233 22.89 -17.95 -11.87
N ALA A 234 23.95 -17.14 -11.90
CA ALA A 234 24.33 -16.38 -13.09
C ALA A 234 24.71 -17.29 -14.27
N GLU A 235 25.50 -18.35 -14.02
CA GLU A 235 25.86 -19.34 -15.05
C GLU A 235 24.63 -20.07 -15.61
N MET A 236 23.62 -20.30 -14.76
CA MET A 236 22.39 -20.99 -15.13
C MET A 236 21.30 -20.06 -15.68
N GLU A 237 21.47 -18.74 -15.64
CA GLU A 237 20.43 -17.74 -15.90
C GLU A 237 19.70 -17.99 -17.22
N LYS A 238 20.44 -18.21 -18.32
CA LYS A 238 19.85 -18.49 -19.64
C LYS A 238 18.90 -19.70 -19.63
N ASN A 239 19.21 -20.72 -18.83
CA ASN A 239 18.40 -21.94 -18.69
C ASN A 239 17.23 -21.78 -17.71
N LEU A 240 17.33 -20.82 -16.78
CA LEU A 240 16.30 -20.50 -15.79
C LEU A 240 15.32 -19.45 -16.31
N ASN A 241 15.74 -18.58 -17.21
CA ASN A 241 14.97 -17.43 -17.69
C ASN A 241 13.53 -17.77 -18.13
N PRO A 242 13.27 -18.85 -18.89
CA PRO A 242 11.90 -19.22 -19.26
C PRO A 242 11.01 -19.55 -18.05
N TYR A 243 11.58 -20.08 -16.97
CA TYR A 243 10.86 -20.37 -15.73
C TYR A 243 10.72 -19.15 -14.84
N MET A 244 11.74 -18.28 -14.84
CA MET A 244 11.72 -17.01 -14.10
C MET A 244 10.60 -16.11 -14.61
N GLU A 245 10.56 -15.87 -15.93
CA GLU A 245 9.54 -15.05 -16.59
C GLU A 245 8.13 -15.60 -16.34
N LYS A 246 7.95 -16.91 -16.57
CA LYS A 246 6.66 -17.57 -16.33
C LYS A 246 6.22 -17.48 -14.87
N LEU A 247 7.16 -17.58 -13.91
CA LEU A 247 6.84 -17.51 -12.49
C LEU A 247 6.46 -16.10 -12.08
N ARG A 248 7.18 -15.07 -12.57
CA ARG A 248 6.85 -13.66 -12.30
C ARG A 248 5.45 -13.32 -12.78
N ASP A 249 5.09 -13.71 -14.01
CA ASP A 249 3.75 -13.49 -14.54
C ASP A 249 2.68 -14.22 -13.72
N ALA A 250 2.93 -15.49 -13.40
CA ALA A 250 1.96 -16.30 -12.66
C ALA A 250 1.77 -15.81 -11.22
N LEU A 251 2.84 -15.35 -10.56
CA LEU A 251 2.79 -14.73 -9.24
C LEU A 251 2.00 -13.42 -9.29
N PHE A 252 2.38 -12.51 -10.19
CA PHE A 252 1.71 -11.23 -10.34
C PHE A 252 0.19 -11.40 -10.47
N LEU A 253 -0.26 -12.25 -11.39
CA LEU A 253 -1.69 -12.47 -11.64
C LEU A 253 -2.40 -13.14 -10.46
N LEU A 254 -1.76 -14.11 -9.79
CA LEU A 254 -2.31 -14.75 -8.59
C LEU A 254 -2.59 -13.73 -7.48
N LEU A 255 -1.63 -12.84 -7.24
CA LEU A 255 -1.69 -11.85 -6.18
C LEU A 255 -2.61 -10.68 -6.54
N ALA A 256 -2.61 -10.25 -7.80
CA ALA A 256 -3.59 -9.28 -8.31
C ALA A 256 -5.02 -9.77 -8.09
N GLU A 257 -5.31 -11.03 -8.45
CA GLU A 257 -6.64 -11.61 -8.22
C GLU A 257 -6.97 -11.70 -6.72
N GLY A 258 -6.02 -12.12 -5.87
CA GLY A 258 -6.23 -12.08 -4.41
C GLY A 258 -6.52 -10.68 -3.88
N HIS A 259 -5.79 -9.68 -4.35
CA HIS A 259 -5.98 -8.30 -3.94
C HIS A 259 -7.36 -7.77 -4.31
N PHE A 260 -7.81 -7.97 -5.55
CA PHE A 260 -9.14 -7.52 -5.98
C PHE A 260 -10.27 -8.30 -5.31
N GLN A 261 -10.09 -9.59 -5.05
CA GLN A 261 -11.02 -10.38 -4.23
C GLN A 261 -11.18 -9.77 -2.83
N GLU A 262 -10.08 -9.33 -2.22
CA GLU A 262 -10.12 -8.74 -0.88
C GLU A 262 -10.76 -7.36 -0.86
N ILE A 263 -10.43 -6.50 -1.82
CA ILE A 263 -11.09 -5.20 -1.99
C ILE A 263 -12.61 -5.42 -2.16
N HIS A 264 -13.01 -6.36 -3.01
CA HIS A 264 -14.42 -6.63 -3.28
C HIS A 264 -15.16 -7.14 -2.04
N ARG A 265 -14.55 -8.04 -1.26
CA ARG A 265 -15.12 -8.59 -0.02
C ARG A 265 -15.44 -7.51 1.02
N VAL A 266 -14.52 -6.58 1.25
CA VAL A 266 -14.65 -5.60 2.35
C VAL A 266 -15.54 -4.41 1.99
N LEU A 267 -15.72 -4.11 0.70
CA LEU A 267 -16.51 -2.96 0.26
C LEU A 267 -17.99 -3.13 0.58
N THR A 268 -18.60 -2.07 1.11
CA THR A 268 -20.06 -1.95 1.20
C THR A 268 -20.69 -1.91 -0.20
N GLU A 269 -22.00 -2.15 -0.30
CA GLU A 269 -22.74 -2.13 -1.57
C GLU A 269 -22.55 -0.82 -2.37
N ASN A 270 -22.44 0.30 -1.66
CA ASN A 270 -22.22 1.63 -2.25
C ASN A 270 -20.76 2.10 -2.12
N GLY A 271 -19.87 1.22 -1.67
CA GLY A 271 -18.47 1.55 -1.50
C GLY A 271 -17.78 1.84 -2.83
N ARG A 272 -16.61 2.48 -2.76
CA ARG A 272 -15.73 2.71 -3.92
C ARG A 272 -14.32 2.25 -3.59
N ALA A 273 -13.61 1.74 -4.59
CA ALA A 273 -12.17 1.59 -4.50
C ALA A 273 -11.47 2.60 -5.41
N TYR A 274 -10.52 3.34 -4.85
CA TYR A 274 -9.48 4.01 -5.60
C TYR A 274 -8.39 3.00 -5.93
N PHE A 275 -8.10 2.83 -7.22
CA PHE A 275 -7.01 1.96 -7.67
C PHE A 275 -6.09 2.73 -8.62
N SER A 276 -4.77 2.59 -8.44
CA SER A 276 -3.82 3.07 -9.43
C SER A 276 -2.62 2.15 -9.61
N LEU A 277 -2.14 2.06 -10.84
CA LEU A 277 -1.01 1.24 -11.23
C LEU A 277 -0.23 1.87 -12.38
N GLU A 278 1.02 1.46 -12.53
CA GLU A 278 1.84 1.83 -13.66
C GLU A 278 1.34 1.18 -14.96
N ASN A 279 1.12 1.98 -16.00
CA ASN A 279 0.80 1.51 -17.35
C ASN A 279 2.04 1.56 -18.26
N PHE A 280 2.81 2.64 -18.20
CA PHE A 280 4.06 2.75 -18.96
C PHE A 280 5.23 3.13 -18.07
N HIS A 281 6.39 2.57 -18.40
CA HIS A 281 7.68 2.88 -17.79
C HIS A 281 8.61 3.49 -18.84
N TRP A 282 9.36 4.53 -18.49
CA TRP A 282 10.42 5.08 -19.34
C TRP A 282 11.76 4.48 -18.94
N ASP A 283 12.36 3.73 -19.85
CA ASP A 283 13.72 3.19 -19.67
C ASP A 283 14.76 4.23 -20.10
N MET A 284 15.51 4.75 -19.14
CA MET A 284 16.58 5.72 -19.38
C MET A 284 17.69 5.19 -20.29
N ILE A 285 17.93 3.87 -20.35
CA ILE A 285 19.03 3.29 -21.15
C ILE A 285 18.68 3.32 -22.63
N THR A 286 17.45 2.93 -22.97
CA THR A 286 17.00 2.87 -24.36
C THR A 286 16.27 4.14 -24.82
N ASP A 287 16.01 5.07 -23.90
CA ASP A 287 15.24 6.30 -24.08
C ASP A 287 13.86 6.03 -24.72
N ARG A 288 13.14 5.06 -24.16
CA ARG A 288 11.86 4.58 -24.72
C ARG A 288 10.85 4.25 -23.63
N TRP A 289 9.59 4.44 -23.99
CA TRP A 289 8.45 4.01 -23.19
C TRP A 289 8.11 2.55 -23.48
N PHE A 290 7.93 1.77 -22.41
CA PHE A 290 7.50 0.38 -22.47
C PHE A 290 6.21 0.22 -21.69
N GLN A 291 5.29 -0.56 -22.24
CA GLN A 291 4.10 -0.94 -21.50
C GLN A 291 4.46 -1.93 -20.41
N VAL A 292 3.95 -1.71 -19.20
CA VAL A 292 4.10 -2.62 -18.08
C VAL A 292 3.44 -3.94 -18.42
N ARG A 293 4.17 -5.02 -18.16
CA ARG A 293 3.70 -6.38 -18.46
C ARG A 293 2.46 -6.70 -17.63
N ASN A 294 1.58 -7.53 -18.20
CA ASN A 294 0.35 -7.99 -17.55
C ASN A 294 -0.69 -6.90 -17.24
N PHE A 295 -0.47 -5.64 -17.64
CA PHE A 295 -1.42 -4.55 -17.45
C PHE A 295 -2.84 -4.91 -17.95
N SER A 296 -2.97 -5.39 -19.18
CA SER A 296 -4.27 -5.80 -19.74
C SER A 296 -4.92 -6.94 -18.95
N ALA A 297 -4.14 -7.94 -18.51
CA ALA A 297 -4.65 -9.04 -17.71
C ALA A 297 -5.10 -8.57 -16.30
N THR A 298 -4.44 -7.56 -15.73
CA THR A 298 -4.91 -6.91 -14.49
C THR A 298 -6.27 -6.26 -14.69
N LEU A 299 -6.49 -5.54 -15.80
CA LEU A 299 -7.79 -4.95 -16.11
C LEU A 299 -8.88 -6.01 -16.27
N GLU A 300 -8.57 -7.14 -16.92
CA GLU A 300 -9.50 -8.27 -17.03
C GLU A 300 -9.86 -8.86 -15.66
N ILE A 301 -8.88 -8.98 -14.75
CA ILE A 301 -9.14 -9.42 -13.37
C ILE A 301 -10.01 -8.40 -12.64
N MET A 302 -9.70 -7.11 -12.74
CA MET A 302 -10.50 -6.03 -12.14
C MET A 302 -11.95 -6.07 -12.63
N GLU A 303 -12.15 -6.24 -13.93
CA GLU A 303 -13.48 -6.30 -14.53
C GLU A 303 -14.31 -7.46 -13.96
N LYS A 304 -13.72 -8.58 -13.54
CA LYS A 304 -14.50 -9.68 -12.92
C LYS A 304 -15.23 -9.22 -11.65
N TYR A 305 -14.64 -8.30 -10.90
CA TYR A 305 -15.13 -7.89 -9.57
C TYR A 305 -15.77 -6.51 -9.55
N PHE A 306 -15.44 -5.65 -10.52
CA PHE A 306 -15.80 -4.23 -10.46
C PHE A 306 -16.35 -3.68 -11.78
N TRP A 307 -17.23 -2.68 -11.66
CA TRP A 307 -17.48 -1.70 -12.71
C TRP A 307 -16.48 -0.56 -12.61
N PHE A 308 -16.13 0.04 -13.75
CA PHE A 308 -15.28 1.21 -13.81
C PHE A 308 -16.13 2.48 -13.78
N ASP A 309 -15.95 3.28 -12.75
CA ASP A 309 -16.64 4.56 -12.58
C ASP A 309 -15.75 5.69 -13.14
N PHE A 310 -16.17 6.22 -14.28
CA PHE A 310 -15.50 7.33 -14.97
C PHE A 310 -16.15 8.68 -14.69
N ASP A 311 -17.23 8.71 -13.89
CA ASP A 311 -18.05 9.90 -13.66
C ASP A 311 -17.75 10.55 -12.30
N THR A 312 -17.32 9.76 -11.31
CA THR A 312 -16.99 10.28 -9.97
C THR A 312 -15.78 11.20 -9.96
N LEU A 313 -14.72 10.89 -10.73
CA LEU A 313 -13.56 11.77 -10.88
C LEU A 313 -13.48 12.30 -12.32
N PRO A 314 -13.07 13.56 -12.54
CA PRO A 314 -12.92 14.11 -13.89
C PRO A 314 -11.93 13.29 -14.71
N GLY A 315 -12.18 13.09 -16.02
CA GLY A 315 -11.30 12.30 -16.89
C GLY A 315 -9.84 12.78 -16.95
N SER A 316 -9.56 14.05 -16.61
CA SER A 316 -8.20 14.57 -16.46
C SER A 316 -7.41 13.93 -15.31
N PHE A 317 -8.07 13.16 -14.45
CA PHE A 317 -7.48 12.43 -13.32
C PHE A 317 -7.15 10.98 -13.68
N ILE A 318 -7.36 10.53 -14.92
CA ILE A 318 -7.16 9.12 -15.29
C ILE A 318 -5.67 8.77 -15.40
N ALA A 319 -4.82 9.66 -15.90
CA ALA A 319 -3.41 9.35 -16.14
C ALA A 319 -2.48 10.49 -15.71
N ASP A 320 -1.43 10.17 -14.95
CA ASP A 320 -0.37 11.10 -14.59
C ASP A 320 0.99 10.60 -15.03
N ARG A 321 1.86 11.52 -15.43
CA ARG A 321 3.30 11.25 -15.52
C ARG A 321 3.92 11.50 -14.15
N VAL A 322 4.58 10.49 -13.61
CA VAL A 322 5.21 10.51 -12.29
C VAL A 322 6.69 10.23 -12.45
N GLY A 323 7.55 11.05 -11.82
CA GLY A 323 8.99 10.80 -11.77
C GLY A 323 9.40 10.22 -10.42
N ILE A 324 10.07 9.08 -10.38
CA ILE A 324 10.54 8.43 -9.14
C ILE A 324 12.04 8.18 -9.27
N MET A 325 12.84 8.84 -8.42
CA MET A 325 14.31 8.64 -8.33
C MET A 325 15.08 8.76 -9.67
N GLY A 326 14.56 9.52 -10.64
CA GLY A 326 15.18 9.75 -11.94
C GLY A 326 14.51 8.97 -13.08
N ASP A 327 13.76 7.92 -12.76
CA ASP A 327 12.90 7.23 -13.73
C ASP A 327 11.56 7.95 -13.85
N GLU A 328 10.85 7.68 -14.94
CA GLU A 328 9.51 8.20 -15.17
C GLU A 328 8.53 7.09 -15.52
N CYS A 329 7.30 7.25 -15.06
CA CYS A 329 6.22 6.34 -15.37
C CYS A 329 4.91 7.07 -15.67
N ILE A 330 4.02 6.41 -16.40
CA ILE A 330 2.64 6.83 -16.58
C ILE A 330 1.78 5.97 -15.67
N VAL A 331 1.24 6.58 -14.63
CA VAL A 331 0.33 5.94 -13.69
C VAL A 331 -1.10 6.14 -14.16
N GLN A 332 -1.83 5.04 -14.29
CA GLN A 332 -3.26 5.05 -14.60
C GLN A 332 -4.07 4.84 -13.32
N THR A 333 -5.18 5.57 -13.21
CA THR A 333 -6.05 5.61 -12.05
C THR A 333 -7.48 5.23 -12.44
N TYR A 334 -8.13 4.50 -11.54
CA TYR A 334 -9.50 4.02 -11.68
C TYR A 334 -10.25 4.25 -10.37
N VAL A 335 -11.54 4.60 -10.50
CA VAL A 335 -12.52 4.45 -9.42
C VAL A 335 -13.34 3.21 -9.77
N LEU A 336 -13.51 2.33 -8.79
CA LEU A 336 -14.11 1.02 -8.97
C LEU A 336 -15.35 0.88 -8.09
N GLU A 337 -16.40 0.30 -8.67
CA GLU A 337 -17.66 -0.04 -7.99
C GLU A 337 -17.80 -1.55 -7.89
N PRO A 338 -18.14 -2.12 -6.71
CA PRO A 338 -18.27 -3.57 -6.57
C PRO A 338 -19.45 -4.13 -7.40
N LYS A 339 -19.21 -5.26 -8.06
CA LYS A 339 -20.26 -6.07 -8.72
C LYS A 339 -20.90 -7.00 -7.69
N HIS A 340 -22.19 -6.84 -7.40
CA HIS A 340 -22.94 -7.70 -6.47
C HIS A 340 -23.85 -8.69 -7.19
#